data_AF-B8KQ96-F1
#
_entry.id   AF-B8KQ96-F1
#
_cell.length_a   1.000
_cell.length_b   1.000
_cell.length_c   1.000
_cell.angle_alpha   90.00
_cell.angle_beta   90.00
_cell.angle_gamma   90.00
#
_symmetry.space_group_name_H-M   'P 1'
#
loop_
_entity.id
_entity.type
_entity.pdbx_description
1 polymer ?
#
loop_
_entity_poly.entity_id
_entity_poly.type
_entity_poly.pdbx_seq_one_letter_code
_entity_poly.pdbx_strand_id
1 'polypeptide(L)' 'MDSLLEEARAFRDRGDLPASFARLERALRIGPQRAEVYLELARSHVAAGRPDRASASAERGLLYCSASTCSRLRQFIDS' A
#
# COMPACT_ATOMS: atom_id res chain seq x y z
N MET A 1 13.75 0.82 -6.01
CA MET A 1 12.29 0.87 -5.72
C MET A 1 11.94 -0.02 -4.55
N ASP A 2 12.56 -1.20 -4.44
CA ASP A 2 12.30 -2.12 -3.32
C ASP A 2 12.71 -1.52 -1.95
N SER A 3 13.81 -0.74 -1.89
CA SER A 3 14.18 0.08 -0.70
C SER A 3 13.05 1.00 -0.21
N LEU A 4 12.27 1.60 -1.11
CA LEU A 4 11.18 2.51 -0.70
C LEU A 4 10.03 1.74 -0.04
N LEU A 5 9.78 0.51 -0.47
CA LEU A 5 8.75 -0.35 0.12
C LEU A 5 9.21 -0.89 1.48
N GLU A 6 10.47 -1.27 1.61
CA GLU A 6 11.06 -1.69 2.89
C GLU A 6 11.05 -0.54 3.91
N GLU A 7 11.44 0.66 3.51
CA GLU A 7 11.37 1.86 4.35
C GLU A 7 9.93 2.17 4.75
N ALA A 8 8.97 2.12 3.81
CA ALA A 8 7.56 2.35 4.11
C ALA A 8 7.02 1.36 5.15
N ARG A 9 7.36 0.06 5.02
CA ARG A 9 7.02 -0.98 5.99
C ARG A 9 7.60 -0.64 7.36
N ALA A 10 8.91 -0.36 7.42
CA ALA A 10 9.58 -0.02 8.67
C ALA A 10 9.02 1.24 9.34
N PHE A 11 8.63 2.26 8.58
CA PHE A 11 7.97 3.45 9.11
C PHE A 11 6.57 3.13 9.65
N ARG A 12 5.76 2.39 8.90
CA ARG A 12 4.43 1.96 9.36
C ARG A 12 4.51 1.12 10.64
N ASP A 13 5.42 0.16 10.70
CA ASP A 13 5.55 -0.75 11.83
C ASP A 13 6.02 -0.01 13.11
N ARG A 14 6.69 1.14 12.95
CA ARG A 14 7.03 2.08 14.04
C ARG A 14 5.93 3.10 14.36
N GLY A 15 4.82 3.08 13.64
CA GLY A 15 3.73 4.06 13.78
C GLY A 15 4.01 5.42 13.11
N ASP A 16 5.14 5.60 12.43
CA ASP A 16 5.45 6.80 11.66
C ASP A 16 4.76 6.71 10.28
N LEU A 17 3.43 6.82 10.32
CA LEU A 17 2.59 6.76 9.14
C LEU A 17 2.89 7.89 8.14
N PRO A 18 3.16 9.14 8.55
CA PRO A 18 3.58 10.19 7.61
C PRO A 18 4.82 9.81 6.79
N ALA A 19 5.87 9.29 7.43
CA ALA A 19 7.06 8.86 6.72
C ALA A 19 6.79 7.67 5.79
N SER A 20 5.94 6.72 6.21
CA SER A 20 5.50 5.61 5.34
C SER A 20 4.84 6.13 4.05
N PHE A 21 3.87 7.05 4.17
CA PHE A 21 3.20 7.61 2.99
C PHE A 21 4.15 8.36 2.06
N ALA A 22 5.11 9.12 2.61
CA ALA A 22 6.10 9.82 1.80
C ALA A 22 6.95 8.86 0.94
N ARG A 23 7.30 7.67 1.47
CA ARG A 23 8.02 6.66 0.70
C ARG A 23 7.15 6.02 -0.37
N LEU A 24 5.89 5.73 -0.04
CA LEU A 24 4.92 5.15 -0.97
C LEU A 24 4.56 6.10 -2.11
N GLU A 25 4.42 7.40 -1.83
CA GLU A 25 4.21 8.42 -2.86
C GLU A 25 5.41 8.52 -3.81
N ARG A 26 6.64 8.46 -3.28
CA ARG A 26 7.85 8.39 -4.12
C ARG A 26 7.87 7.11 -4.95
N ALA A 27 7.47 5.97 -4.39
CA ALA A 27 7.40 4.71 -5.13
C ALA A 27 6.36 4.78 -6.27
N LEU A 28 5.20 5.39 -6.04
CA LEU A 28 4.18 5.62 -7.07
C LEU A 28 4.68 6.53 -8.20
N ARG A 29 5.45 7.58 -7.88
CA ARG A 29 6.04 8.47 -8.91
C ARG A 29 7.03 7.73 -9.82
N ILE A 30 7.73 6.73 -9.29
CA ILE A 30 8.69 5.92 -10.06
C ILE A 30 7.97 4.84 -10.87
N GLY A 31 6.95 4.21 -10.28
CA GLY A 31 6.23 3.09 -10.89
C GLY A 31 4.74 3.10 -10.52
N PRO A 32 3.89 3.83 -11.25
CA PRO A 32 2.49 4.03 -10.87
C PRO A 32 1.61 2.78 -11.03
N GLN A 33 2.11 1.76 -11.73
CA GLN A 33 1.39 0.53 -12.08
C GLN A 33 1.92 -0.69 -11.31
N ARG A 34 2.26 -0.53 -10.03
CA ARG A 34 2.78 -1.62 -9.18
C ARG A 34 1.81 -1.96 -8.06
N ALA A 35 1.19 -3.14 -8.13
CA ALA A 35 0.26 -3.62 -7.12
C ALA A 35 0.84 -3.64 -5.69
N GLU A 36 2.13 -3.97 -5.53
CA GLU A 36 2.77 -4.00 -4.21
C GLU A 36 2.78 -2.62 -3.53
N VAL A 37 2.93 -1.53 -4.29
CA VAL A 37 2.88 -0.16 -3.73
C VAL A 37 1.49 0.15 -3.18
N TYR A 38 0.45 -0.23 -3.92
CA TYR A 38 -0.94 -0.08 -3.51
C TYR A 38 -1.31 -0.98 -2.31
N LEU A 39 -0.73 -2.17 -2.23
CA LEU A 39 -0.90 -3.04 -1.06
C LEU A 39 -0.30 -2.41 0.21
N GLU A 40 0.90 -1.84 0.11
CA GLU A 40 1.52 -1.15 1.25
C GLU A 40 0.78 0.13 1.63
N LEU A 41 0.18 0.84 0.66
CA LEU A 41 -0.74 1.95 0.93
C LEU A 41 -1.97 1.47 1.70
N ALA A 42 -2.61 0.38 1.26
CA ALA A 42 -3.77 -0.18 1.94
C ALA A 42 -3.45 -0.54 3.40
N ARG A 43 -2.34 -1.25 3.63
CA ARG A 43 -1.84 -1.58 4.97
C ARG A 43 -1.58 -0.35 5.83
N SER A 44 -0.94 0.67 5.26
CA SER A 44 -0.63 1.91 5.98
C SER A 44 -1.89 2.72 6.28
N HIS A 45 -2.91 2.67 5.41
CA HIS A 45 -4.21 3.28 5.67
C HIS A 45 -4.99 2.58 6.80
N VAL A 46 -4.95 1.25 6.87
CA VAL A 46 -5.51 0.50 8.01
C VAL A 46 -4.82 0.89 9.31
N ALA A 47 -3.48 0.91 9.34
CA ALA A 47 -2.73 1.34 10.52
C ALA A 47 -3.03 2.78 10.94
N ALA A 48 -3.46 3.63 10.00
CA ALA A 48 -3.89 5.00 10.25
C ALA A 48 -5.36 5.13 10.71
N GLY A 49 -6.10 4.03 10.87
CA GLY A 49 -7.52 4.07 11.17
C GLY A 49 -8.39 4.62 10.03
N ARG A 50 -7.94 4.47 8.77
CA ARG A 50 -8.62 4.97 7.56
C ARG A 50 -9.04 3.83 6.63
N PRO A 51 -10.02 2.99 7.02
CA PRO A 51 -10.41 1.81 6.25
C PRO A 51 -10.88 2.15 4.82
N ASP A 52 -11.68 3.21 4.64
CA ASP A 52 -12.17 3.62 3.30
C ASP A 52 -11.01 3.88 2.32
N ARG A 53 -9.94 4.51 2.81
CA ARG A 53 -8.75 4.79 2.01
C ARG A 53 -7.93 3.52 1.76
N ALA A 54 -8.01 2.54 2.66
CA ALA A 54 -7.37 1.26 2.46
C ALA A 54 -8.04 0.48 1.32
N SER A 55 -9.37 0.40 1.33
CA SER A 55 -10.16 -0.23 0.27
C SER A 55 -9.92 0.45 -1.08
N ALA A 56 -9.99 1.78 -1.14
CA ALA A 56 -9.72 2.53 -2.37
C ALA A 56 -8.28 2.32 -2.91
N SER A 57 -7.30 2.19 -2.01
CA SER A 57 -5.93 1.85 -2.41
C SER A 57 -5.84 0.43 -2.96
N ALA A 58 -6.54 -0.51 -2.32
CA ALA A 58 -6.56 -1.91 -2.72
C ALA A 58 -7.22 -2.11 -4.09
N GLU A 59 -8.35 -1.45 -4.34
CA GLU A 59 -9.04 -1.44 -5.64
C GLU A 59 -8.11 -1.00 -6.77
N ARG A 60 -7.36 0.10 -6.56
CA ARG A 60 -6.35 0.55 -7.52
C ARG A 60 -5.24 -0.46 -7.70
N GLY A 61 -4.81 -1.12 -6.63
CA GLY A 61 -3.80 -2.18 -6.69
C GLY A 61 -4.24 -3.39 -7.51
N LEU A 62 -5.53 -3.73 -7.48
CA LEU A 62 -6.09 -4.87 -8.23
C LEU A 62 -5.97 -4.67 -9.75
N LEU A 63 -5.94 -3.44 -10.24
CA LEU A 63 -5.73 -3.14 -11.67
C LEU A 63 -4.35 -3.59 -12.17
N TYR A 64 -3.39 -3.80 -11.27
CA TYR A 64 -1.99 -4.10 -11.60
C TYR A 64 -1.48 -5.37 -10.94
N CYS A 65 -2.37 -6.18 -10.34
CA CYS A 65 -1.96 -7.31 -9.52
C CYS A 65 -1.63 -8.55 -10.35
N SER A 66 -0.71 -9.38 -9.83
CA SER A 66 -0.57 -10.78 -10.22
C SER A 66 -1.21 -11.66 -9.16
N ALA A 67 -1.47 -12.94 -9.48
CA ALA A 67 -2.23 -13.87 -8.64
C ALA A 67 -1.86 -13.85 -7.14
N SER A 68 -0.58 -13.69 -6.80
CA SER A 68 -0.09 -13.64 -5.41
C SER A 68 -0.38 -12.33 -4.66
N THR A 69 -0.55 -11.22 -5.36
CA THR A 69 -0.86 -9.92 -4.76
C THR A 69 -2.37 -9.64 -4.78
N CYS A 70 -3.11 -10.21 -5.74
CA CYS A 70 -4.55 -10.02 -5.85
C CYS A 70 -5.29 -10.51 -4.60
N SER A 71 -4.96 -11.69 -4.07
CA SER A 71 -5.59 -12.25 -2.87
C SER A 71 -5.39 -11.34 -1.64
N ARG A 72 -4.19 -10.80 -1.46
CA ARG A 72 -3.85 -9.87 -0.37
C ARG A 72 -4.62 -8.55 -0.48
N LEU A 73 -4.74 -8.01 -1.69
CA LEU A 73 -5.49 -6.78 -1.93
C LEU A 73 -6.99 -6.97 -1.71
N ARG A 74 -7.53 -8.12 -2.10
CA ARG A 74 -8.96 -8.40 -1.99
C ARG A 74 -9.48 -8.39 -0.55
N GLN A 75 -8.64 -8.78 0.42
CA GLN A 75 -8.96 -8.73 1.85
C GLN A 75 -9.42 -7.34 2.33
N PHE A 76 -8.93 -6.26 1.72
CA PHE A 76 -9.28 -4.90 2.11
C PHE A 76 -10.61 -4.41 1.53
N ILE A 77 -11.25 -5.18 0.66
CA ILE A 77 -12.49 -4.81 -0.02
C ILE A 77 -13.65 -5.70 0.46
N ASP A 78 -13.38 -6.99 0.69
CA ASP A 78 -14.40 -7.96 1.09
C ASP A 78 -14.66 -7.99 2.62
N SER A 79 -14.28 -6.94 3.36
CA SER A 79 -14.44 -6.82 4.83
C SER A 79 -15.72 -6.11 5.24
#